data_AF-A0A645EKW6-F1
#
_entry.id   AF-A0A645EKW6-F1
#
_cell.length_a   1.000
_cell.length_b   1.000
_cell.length_c   1.000
_cell.angle_alpha   90.00
_cell.angle_beta   90.00
_cell.angle_gamma   90.00
#
_symmetry.space_group_name_H-M   'P 1'
#
loop_
_entity.id
_entity.type
_entity.pdbx_description
1 polymer ?
#
loop_
_entity_poly.entity_id
_entity_poly.type
_entity_poly.pdbx_seq_one_letter_code
_entity_poly.pdbx_strand_id
1 'polypeptide(L)'
;MPDDINLKNDCTIKWTLYCQTVKEIKEVYTTAVDKGDPQRQALVKWKELAAKEIEQIQKIDDTRILYNNLPDDDKLKSKLIIKWISLCQNSIEVKEVYSKTLINSEERKSAFERWNNLSLQEIEKAKTLEEVREVYNNTPENSQSRNVAAEKLKELQ
;
A
#
# COMPACT_ATOMS: atom_id res chain seq x y z
N MET A 1 -8.29 -35.14 -31.81
CA MET A 1 -8.40 -34.78 -30.38
C MET A 1 -8.11 -33.29 -30.31
N PRO A 2 -8.95 -32.45 -29.69
CA PRO A 2 -8.53 -31.07 -29.43
C PRO A 2 -7.28 -31.13 -28.56
N ASP A 3 -6.23 -30.42 -28.96
CA ASP A 3 -4.96 -30.41 -28.24
C ASP A 3 -5.21 -29.99 -26.77
N ASP A 4 -4.67 -30.74 -25.80
CA ASP A 4 -4.88 -30.52 -24.36
C ASP A 4 -4.58 -29.08 -23.91
N ILE A 5 -3.72 -28.38 -24.65
CA ILE A 5 -3.38 -26.96 -24.48
C ILE A 5 -4.59 -26.06 -24.77
N ASN A 6 -5.36 -26.33 -25.83
CA ASN A 6 -6.53 -25.55 -26.19
C ASN A 6 -7.64 -25.68 -25.14
N LEU A 7 -7.88 -26.90 -24.65
CA LEU A 7 -8.85 -27.14 -23.58
C LEU A 7 -8.45 -26.42 -22.28
N LYS A 8 -7.16 -26.48 -21.92
CA LYS A 8 -6.63 -25.77 -20.75
C LYS A 8 -6.77 -24.24 -20.89
N ASN A 9 -6.51 -23.70 -22.08
CA ASN A 9 -6.66 -22.27 -22.34
C ASN A 9 -8.14 -21.84 -22.21
N ASP A 10 -9.07 -22.60 -22.78
CA ASP A 10 -10.51 -22.32 -22.69
C ASP A 10 -11.01 -22.35 -21.23
N CYS A 11 -10.55 -23.32 -20.43
CA CYS A 11 -10.87 -23.38 -19.00
C CYS A 11 -10.32 -22.16 -18.24
N THR A 12 -9.09 -21.74 -18.54
CA THR A 12 -8.44 -20.59 -17.88
C THR A 12 -9.14 -19.27 -18.23
N ILE A 13 -9.57 -19.10 -19.48
CA ILE A 13 -10.36 -17.95 -19.92
C ILE A 13 -11.72 -17.92 -19.18
N LYS A 14 -12.41 -19.06 -19.09
CA LYS A 14 -13.66 -19.13 -18.33
C LYS A 14 -13.46 -18.78 -16.86
N TRP A 15 -12.44 -19.35 -16.20
CA TRP A 15 -12.12 -19.03 -14.81
C TRP A 15 -11.84 -17.53 -14.61
N THR A 16 -11.06 -16.93 -15.51
CA THR A 16 -10.82 -15.47 -15.55
C THR A 16 -12.13 -14.70 -15.47
N LEU A 17 -13.15 -15.06 -16.25
CA LEU A 17 -14.45 -14.35 -16.28
C LEU A 17 -15.21 -14.42 -14.95
N TYR A 18 -15.02 -15.47 -14.15
CA TYR A 18 -15.71 -15.62 -12.86
C TYR A 18 -15.02 -14.95 -11.67
N CYS A 19 -13.73 -14.59 -11.77
CA CYS A 19 -13.04 -13.90 -10.67
C CYS A 19 -13.70 -12.57 -10.33
N GLN A 20 -13.90 -12.31 -9.03
CA GLN A 20 -14.49 -11.08 -8.51
C GLN A 20 -13.51 -10.27 -7.67
N THR A 21 -12.42 -10.89 -7.25
CA THR A 21 -11.40 -10.27 -6.39
C THR A 21 -10.02 -10.29 -7.03
N VAL A 22 -9.19 -9.34 -6.60
CA VAL A 22 -7.77 -9.25 -6.97
C VAL A 22 -6.99 -10.51 -6.58
N LYS A 23 -7.38 -11.19 -5.49
CA LYS A 23 -6.74 -12.44 -5.06
C LYS A 23 -7.04 -13.59 -6.03
N GLU A 24 -8.30 -13.81 -6.38
CA GLU A 24 -8.70 -14.90 -7.29
C GLU A 24 -8.04 -14.74 -8.66
N ILE A 25 -8.03 -13.53 -9.22
CA ILE A 25 -7.46 -13.29 -10.55
C ILE A 25 -5.93 -13.42 -10.57
N LYS A 26 -5.25 -13.12 -9.46
CA LYS A 26 -3.81 -13.38 -9.30
C LYS A 26 -3.50 -14.88 -9.39
N GLU A 27 -4.33 -15.73 -8.76
CA GLU A 27 -4.19 -17.19 -8.85
C GLU A 27 -4.40 -17.70 -10.28
N VAL A 28 -5.34 -17.12 -11.03
CA VAL A 28 -5.50 -17.44 -12.46
C VAL A 28 -4.26 -17.03 -13.26
N TYR A 29 -3.76 -15.81 -13.04
CA TYR A 29 -2.58 -15.30 -13.76
C TYR A 29 -1.34 -16.17 -13.52
N THR A 30 -1.10 -16.61 -12.28
CA THR A 30 0.07 -17.43 -11.93
C THR A 30 0.00 -18.86 -12.45
N THR A 31 -1.21 -19.39 -12.71
CA THR A 31 -1.44 -20.75 -13.19
C THR A 31 -1.61 -20.83 -14.72
N ALA A 32 -1.89 -19.70 -15.37
CA ALA A 32 -2.01 -19.60 -16.82
C ALA A 32 -0.69 -19.93 -17.54
N VAL A 33 -0.81 -20.42 -18.78
CA VAL A 33 0.35 -20.67 -19.64
C VAL A 33 1.07 -19.35 -19.93
N ASP A 34 2.38 -19.31 -19.66
CA ASP A 34 3.18 -18.09 -19.76
C ASP A 34 3.10 -17.46 -21.15
N LYS A 35 2.87 -16.15 -21.18
CA LYS A 35 2.71 -15.30 -22.37
C LYS A 35 1.61 -15.71 -23.34
N GLY A 36 0.71 -16.61 -22.93
CA GLY A 36 -0.48 -16.99 -23.68
C GLY A 36 -1.62 -15.98 -23.55
N ASP A 37 -2.60 -16.08 -24.44
CA ASP A 37 -3.80 -15.24 -24.41
C ASP A 37 -4.57 -15.30 -23.08
N PRO A 38 -4.69 -16.44 -22.37
CA PRO A 38 -5.34 -16.48 -21.06
C PRO A 38 -4.61 -15.64 -20.00
N GLN A 39 -3.28 -15.64 -19.99
CA GLN A 39 -2.50 -14.85 -19.03
C GLN A 39 -2.67 -13.34 -19.30
N ARG A 40 -2.72 -12.94 -20.57
CA ARG A 40 -3.00 -11.54 -20.96
C ARG A 40 -4.39 -11.10 -20.52
N GLN A 41 -5.41 -11.94 -20.73
CA GLN A 41 -6.78 -11.64 -20.29
C GLN A 41 -6.88 -11.57 -18.76
N ALA A 42 -6.22 -12.48 -18.04
CA ALA A 42 -6.13 -12.44 -16.59
C ALA A 42 -5.47 -11.14 -16.11
N LEU A 43 -4.38 -10.69 -16.74
CA LEU A 43 -3.71 -9.44 -16.40
C LEU A 43 -4.60 -8.21 -16.62
N VAL A 44 -5.32 -8.13 -17.74
CA VAL A 44 -6.26 -7.03 -18.01
C VAL A 44 -7.31 -6.97 -16.91
N LYS A 45 -7.97 -8.09 -16.61
CA LYS A 45 -8.98 -8.15 -15.56
C LYS A 45 -8.40 -7.89 -14.16
N TRP A 46 -7.17 -8.32 -13.91
CA TRP A 46 -6.48 -8.06 -12.64
C TRP A 46 -6.27 -6.56 -12.42
N LYS A 47 -5.85 -5.83 -13.47
CA LYS A 47 -5.71 -4.36 -13.41
C LYS A 47 -7.05 -3.66 -13.20
N GLU A 48 -8.12 -4.13 -13.84
CA GLU A 48 -9.48 -3.59 -13.66
C GLU A 48 -10.00 -3.78 -12.23
N LEU A 49 -9.90 -5.00 -11.70
CA LEU A 49 -10.30 -5.31 -10.33
C LEU A 49 -9.46 -4.53 -9.30
N ALA A 50 -8.15 -4.45 -9.52
CA ALA A 50 -7.26 -3.66 -8.66
C ALA A 50 -7.63 -2.18 -8.65
N ALA A 51 -7.88 -1.57 -9.82
CA ALA A 51 -8.29 -0.18 -9.91
C ALA A 51 -9.60 0.08 -9.14
N LYS A 52 -10.57 -0.82 -9.28
CA LYS A 52 -11.86 -0.76 -8.56
C LYS A 52 -11.69 -0.91 -7.05
N GLU A 53 -10.94 -1.90 -6.60
CA GLU A 53 -10.70 -2.13 -5.17
C GLU A 53 -9.97 -0.93 -4.53
N ILE A 54 -8.97 -0.33 -5.20
CA ILE A 54 -8.28 0.88 -4.72
C ILE A 54 -9.25 2.04 -4.48
N GLU A 55 -10.26 2.22 -5.34
CA GLU A 55 -11.23 3.32 -5.21
C GLU A 55 -12.20 3.10 -4.04
N GLN A 56 -12.57 1.85 -3.80
CA GLN A 56 -13.55 1.48 -2.78
C GLN A 56 -12.94 1.31 -1.39
N ILE A 57 -11.61 1.18 -1.29
CA ILE A 57 -10.92 0.89 -0.05
C ILE A 57 -11.06 2.01 0.99
N GLN A 58 -11.39 1.63 2.22
CA GLN A 58 -11.55 2.55 3.35
C GLN A 58 -10.75 2.14 4.59
N LYS A 59 -10.28 0.89 4.67
CA LYS A 59 -9.53 0.38 5.82
C LYS A 59 -8.07 0.17 5.45
N ILE A 60 -7.19 0.44 6.40
CA ILE A 60 -5.75 0.31 6.22
C ILE A 60 -5.29 -1.16 6.14
N ASP A 61 -5.99 -2.09 6.78
CA ASP A 61 -5.66 -3.52 6.65
C ASP A 61 -5.97 -4.04 5.24
N ASP A 62 -7.06 -3.55 4.64
CA ASP A 62 -7.41 -3.88 3.28
C ASP A 62 -6.34 -3.35 2.31
N THR A 63 -5.75 -2.17 2.54
CA THR A 63 -4.70 -1.63 1.64
C THR A 63 -3.44 -2.49 1.67
N ARG A 64 -3.06 -3.04 2.84
CA ARG A 64 -1.94 -4.00 2.98
C ARG A 64 -2.20 -5.27 2.16
N ILE A 65 -3.40 -5.82 2.30
CA ILE A 65 -3.81 -7.04 1.58
C ILE A 65 -3.79 -6.78 0.07
N LEU A 66 -4.35 -5.66 -0.37
CA LEU A 66 -4.39 -5.29 -1.79
C LEU A 66 -2.99 -5.05 -2.35
N TYR A 67 -2.10 -4.39 -1.61
CA TYR A 67 -0.72 -4.12 -2.04
C TYR A 67 0.04 -5.42 -2.37
N ASN A 68 -0.11 -6.46 -1.54
CA ASN A 68 0.54 -7.74 -1.76
C ASN A 68 -0.05 -8.56 -2.92
N ASN A 69 -1.25 -8.20 -3.37
CA ASN A 69 -1.96 -8.87 -4.46
C ASN A 69 -2.11 -7.99 -5.69
N LEU A 70 -1.45 -6.85 -5.75
CA LEU A 70 -1.49 -5.95 -6.90
C LEU A 70 -0.74 -6.57 -8.09
N PRO A 71 -1.19 -6.36 -9.34
CA PRO A 71 -0.35 -6.68 -10.50
C PRO A 71 0.90 -5.80 -10.49
N ASP A 72 1.96 -6.25 -11.19
CA ASP A 72 3.16 -5.45 -11.40
C ASP A 72 2.85 -4.29 -12.35
N ASP A 73 2.38 -3.19 -11.76
CA ASP A 73 1.95 -1.97 -12.45
C ASP A 73 2.22 -0.75 -11.56
N ASP A 74 3.22 0.04 -11.94
CA ASP A 74 3.68 1.19 -11.15
C ASP A 74 2.56 2.21 -10.92
N LYS A 75 1.67 2.41 -11.90
CA LYS A 75 0.57 3.38 -11.79
C LYS A 75 -0.45 2.95 -10.74
N LEU A 76 -0.84 1.68 -10.74
CA LEU A 76 -1.74 1.13 -9.72
C LEU A 76 -1.06 1.16 -8.34
N LYS A 77 0.23 0.80 -8.27
CA LYS A 77 1.00 0.81 -7.03
C LYS A 77 1.08 2.20 -6.42
N SER A 78 1.41 3.21 -7.23
CA SER A 78 1.39 4.62 -6.82
C SER A 78 0.01 5.07 -6.35
N LYS A 79 -1.07 4.75 -7.09
CA LYS A 79 -2.45 5.10 -6.70
C LYS A 79 -2.83 4.50 -5.35
N LEU A 80 -2.48 3.24 -5.12
CA LEU A 80 -2.73 2.55 -3.84
C LEU A 80 -1.91 3.17 -2.70
N ILE A 81 -0.62 3.48 -2.92
CA ILE A 81 0.23 4.09 -1.89
C ILE A 81 -0.33 5.45 -1.47
N ILE A 82 -0.71 6.31 -2.42
CA ILE A 82 -1.32 7.62 -2.09
C ILE A 82 -2.62 7.44 -1.29
N LYS A 83 -3.47 6.50 -1.70
CA LYS A 83 -4.69 6.17 -0.95
C LYS A 83 -4.35 5.65 0.45
N TRP A 84 -3.34 4.80 0.61
CA TRP A 84 -2.89 4.27 1.90
C TRP A 84 -2.40 5.40 2.82
N ILE A 85 -1.53 6.29 2.33
CA ILE A 85 -1.07 7.48 3.09
C ILE A 85 -2.25 8.31 3.60
N SER A 86 -3.29 8.48 2.76
CA SER A 86 -4.49 9.25 3.13
C SER A 86 -5.34 8.61 4.23
N LEU A 87 -5.28 7.28 4.36
CA LEU A 87 -6.03 6.53 5.37
C LEU A 87 -5.28 6.43 6.71
N CYS A 88 -3.98 6.73 6.75
CA CYS A 88 -3.21 6.70 7.98
C CYS A 88 -3.68 7.74 9.00
N GLN A 89 -3.82 7.30 10.25
CA GLN A 89 -4.32 8.06 11.38
C GLN A 89 -3.23 8.40 12.42
N ASN A 90 -2.09 7.71 12.37
CA ASN A 90 -0.96 7.93 13.28
C ASN A 90 0.40 7.85 12.54
N SER A 91 1.46 8.32 13.20
CA SER A 91 2.82 8.36 12.65
C SER A 91 3.37 6.97 12.31
N ILE A 92 3.04 5.95 13.11
CA ILE A 92 3.49 4.56 12.92
C ILE A 92 2.95 3.98 11.60
N GLU A 93 1.66 4.20 11.32
CA GLU A 93 1.03 3.75 10.08
C GLU A 93 1.69 4.40 8.85
N VAL A 94 1.96 5.71 8.89
CA VAL A 94 2.63 6.37 7.75
C VAL A 94 4.08 5.91 7.59
N LYS A 95 4.79 5.68 8.71
CA LYS A 95 6.16 5.14 8.69
C LYS A 95 6.23 3.81 7.96
N GLU A 96 5.24 2.93 8.16
CA GLU A 96 5.13 1.68 7.39
C GLU A 96 5.02 1.97 5.89
N VAL A 97 4.12 2.86 5.49
CA VAL A 97 3.92 3.19 4.06
C VAL A 97 5.19 3.80 3.46
N TYR A 98 5.82 4.73 4.18
CA TYR A 98 7.08 5.37 3.78
C TYR A 98 8.15 4.33 3.45
N SER A 99 8.27 3.27 4.26
CA SER A 99 9.24 2.19 4.03
C SER A 99 9.00 1.39 2.74
N LYS A 100 7.77 1.44 2.19
CA LYS A 100 7.37 0.76 0.95
C LYS A 100 7.46 1.65 -0.29
N THR A 101 7.79 2.93 -0.12
CA THR A 101 7.93 3.89 -1.22
C THR A 101 9.34 3.87 -1.81
N LEU A 102 9.42 4.12 -3.12
CA LEU A 102 10.71 4.24 -3.80
C LEU A 102 11.44 5.51 -3.34
N ILE A 103 12.77 5.44 -3.26
CA ILE A 103 13.60 6.60 -2.96
C ILE A 103 13.35 7.69 -4.03
N ASN A 104 13.22 8.94 -3.59
CA ASN A 104 12.96 10.12 -4.44
C ASN A 104 11.60 10.13 -5.16
N SER A 105 10.66 9.25 -4.82
CA SER A 105 9.31 9.28 -5.40
C SER A 105 8.43 10.38 -4.76
N GLU A 106 7.42 10.85 -5.49
CA GLU A 106 6.47 11.83 -4.96
C GLU A 106 5.65 11.25 -3.80
N GLU A 107 5.32 9.96 -3.86
CA GLU A 107 4.64 9.26 -2.77
C GLU A 107 5.48 9.24 -1.50
N ARG A 108 6.81 9.11 -1.62
CA ARG A 108 7.73 9.17 -0.48
C ARG A 108 7.74 10.54 0.17
N LYS A 109 7.70 11.61 -0.63
CA LYS A 109 7.56 12.99 -0.14
C LYS A 109 6.23 13.17 0.57
N SER A 110 5.12 12.75 -0.04
CA SER A 110 3.79 12.81 0.59
C SER A 110 3.71 12.02 1.90
N ALA A 111 4.32 10.83 1.95
CA ALA A 111 4.41 10.03 3.16
C ALA A 111 5.24 10.74 4.24
N PHE A 112 6.38 11.32 3.88
CA PHE A 112 7.21 12.08 4.83
C PHE A 112 6.47 13.28 5.42
N GLU A 113 5.79 14.07 4.58
CA GLU A 113 5.01 15.23 5.02
C GLU A 113 3.86 14.81 5.95
N ARG A 114 3.11 13.77 5.58
CA ARG A 114 2.03 13.23 6.41
C ARG A 114 2.54 12.68 7.74
N TRP A 115 3.68 11.98 7.71
CA TRP A 115 4.33 11.44 8.90
C TRP A 115 4.77 12.55 9.85
N ASN A 116 5.42 13.60 9.33
CA ASN A 116 5.82 14.76 10.12
C ASN A 116 4.60 15.44 10.77
N ASN A 117 3.50 15.63 10.01
CA ASN A 117 2.29 16.28 10.52
C ASN A 117 1.59 15.48 11.62
N LEU A 118 1.44 14.16 11.45
CA LEU A 118 0.84 13.31 12.48
C LEU A 118 1.72 13.24 13.73
N SER A 119 3.05 13.18 13.55
CA SER A 119 3.98 13.21 14.67
C SER A 119 3.86 14.50 15.47
N LEU A 120 3.71 15.67 14.83
CA LEU A 120 3.46 16.94 15.53
C LEU A 120 2.20 16.88 16.40
N GLN A 121 1.10 16.33 15.88
CA GLN A 121 -0.15 16.18 16.62
C GLN A 121 -0.01 15.20 17.80
N GLU A 122 0.77 14.15 17.64
CA GLU A 122 1.06 13.19 18.72
C GLU A 122 1.93 13.80 19.81
N ILE A 123 2.96 14.57 19.43
CA ILE A 123 3.80 15.31 20.39
C ILE A 123 2.95 16.28 21.20
N GLU A 124 2.04 17.01 20.56
CA GLU A 124 1.13 17.94 21.23
C GLU A 124 0.28 17.24 22.30
N LYS A 125 -0.27 16.06 21.95
CA LYS A 125 -1.12 15.26 22.85
C LYS A 125 -0.36 14.57 23.99
N ALA A 126 0.93 14.26 23.80
CA ALA A 126 1.75 13.61 24.81
C ALA A 126 1.91 14.51 26.06
N LYS A 127 1.76 13.92 27.25
CA LYS A 127 1.78 14.64 28.54
C LYS A 127 2.94 14.23 29.43
N THR A 128 3.47 13.04 29.21
CA THR A 128 4.55 12.45 30.02
C THR A 128 5.86 12.42 29.25
N LEU A 129 6.97 12.33 29.98
CA LEU A 129 8.29 12.20 29.39
C LEU A 129 8.38 10.93 28.52
N GLU A 130 7.80 9.82 28.98
CA GLU A 130 7.75 8.53 28.28
C GLU A 130 6.99 8.62 26.96
N GLU A 131 5.80 9.24 26.95
CA GLU A 131 5.02 9.44 25.72
C GLU A 131 5.78 10.31 24.70
N VAL A 132 6.41 11.40 25.14
CA VAL A 132 7.19 12.26 24.23
C VAL A 132 8.42 11.50 23.69
N ARG A 133 9.05 10.63 24.49
CA ARG A 133 10.18 9.79 24.03
C ARG A 133 9.73 8.80 22.96
N GLU A 134 8.56 8.18 23.16
CA GLU A 134 7.99 7.26 22.18
C GLU A 134 7.73 7.97 20.85
N VAL A 135 7.08 9.14 20.89
CA VAL A 135 6.81 9.92 19.68
C VAL A 135 8.12 10.38 19.04
N TYR A 136 9.09 10.89 19.81
CA TYR A 136 10.43 11.26 19.32
C TYR A 136 11.09 10.15 18.51
N ASN A 137 11.09 8.93 19.04
CA ASN A 137 11.66 7.75 18.36
C ASN A 137 10.92 7.37 17.07
N ASN A 138 9.65 7.77 16.98
CA ASN A 138 8.80 7.59 15.81
C ASN A 138 8.76 8.80 14.87
N THR A 139 9.40 9.93 15.18
CA THR A 139 9.49 11.07 14.25
C THR A 139 10.41 10.75 13.05
N PRO A 140 10.11 11.29 11.85
CA PRO A 140 11.04 11.23 10.74
C PRO A 140 12.35 11.99 11.07
N GLU A 141 13.48 11.47 10.63
CA GLU A 141 14.76 12.14 10.78
C GLU A 141 14.78 13.48 10.01
N ASN A 142 15.55 14.45 10.54
CA ASN A 142 15.69 15.80 9.96
C ASN A 142 14.35 16.52 9.72
N SER A 143 13.33 16.22 10.53
CA SER A 143 12.00 16.81 10.43
C SER A 143 11.74 17.84 11.53
N GLN A 144 10.78 18.72 11.28
CA GLN A 144 10.31 19.67 12.29
C GLN A 144 9.78 18.94 13.53
N SER A 145 8.99 17.86 13.35
CA SER A 145 8.46 17.08 14.47
C SER A 145 9.56 16.53 15.37
N ARG A 146 10.68 16.09 14.80
CA ARG A 146 11.82 15.60 15.60
C ARG A 146 12.44 16.69 16.47
N ASN A 147 12.57 17.90 15.93
CA ASN A 147 13.08 19.05 16.69
C ASN A 147 12.12 19.43 17.82
N VAL A 148 10.82 19.53 17.52
CA VAL A 148 9.78 19.85 18.51
C VAL A 148 9.72 18.80 19.62
N ALA A 149 9.79 17.52 19.27
CA ALA A 149 9.86 16.44 20.27
C ALA A 149 11.12 16.56 21.14
N ALA A 150 12.28 16.87 20.55
CA ALA A 150 13.53 17.05 21.31
C ALA A 150 13.46 18.23 22.28
N GLU A 151 12.80 19.33 21.91
CA GLU A 151 12.58 20.49 22.78
C GLU A 151 11.66 20.11 23.94
N LYS A 152 10.51 19.49 23.66
CA LYS A 152 9.56 19.06 24.69
C LYS A 152 10.17 18.03 25.66
N LEU A 153 11.06 17.16 25.19
CA LEU A 153 11.81 16.24 26.06
C LEU A 153 12.71 16.97 27.07
N LYS A 154 13.28 18.12 26.71
CA LYS A 154 14.11 18.92 27.62
C LYS A 154 13.27 19.66 28.65
N GLU A 155 12.06 20.06 28.30
CA GLU A 155 11.13 20.75 29.21
C GLU A 155 10.56 19.82 30.29
N LEU A 156 10.48 18.52 30.01
CA LEU A 156 9.95 17.50 30.92
C LEU A 156 11.02 16.73 31.71
N GLN A 157 12.30 17.08 31.55
CA GLN A 157 13.45 16.48 32.27
C GLN A 157 13.79 17.29 33.52
#